data_AF-A0A258B8T1-F1
#
_entry.id   AF-A0A258B8T1-F1
#
_cell.length_a   1.000
_cell.length_b   1.000
_cell.length_c   1.000
_cell.angle_alpha   90.00
_cell.angle_beta   90.00
_cell.angle_gamma   90.00
#
_symmetry.space_group_name_H-M   'P 1'
#
loop_
_entity.id
_entity.type
_entity.pdbx_description
1 polymer ?
#
loop_
_entity_poly.entity_id
_entity_poly.type
_entity_poly.pdbx_seq_one_letter_code
_entity_poly.pdbx_strand_id
1 'polypeptide(L)'
;GAQVLPFKPNLFESALAAKCPIYPLSIRYISRRTGLRSDSPAFIGDMGLLESMSRVIQDPGLVVQVHFLMPYDPPILGDSDRKQVAAYCQESIAQTL
;
A
#
# COMPACT_ATOMS: atom_id res chain seq x y z
N GLY A 1 6.73 2.95 5.68
CA GLY A 1 7.88 2.01 5.78
C GLY A 1 8.85 2.22 4.64
N ALA A 2 10.16 2.02 4.82
CA ALA A 2 11.18 2.31 3.78
C ALA A 2 11.10 1.40 2.55
N GLN A 3 10.49 0.23 2.70
CA GLN A 3 10.33 -0.78 1.67
C GLN A 3 8.93 -1.43 1.77
N VAL A 4 8.48 -2.04 0.68
CA VAL A 4 7.28 -2.89 0.70
C VAL A 4 7.67 -4.27 1.22
N LEU A 5 7.00 -4.75 2.25
CA LEU A 5 7.22 -6.09 2.79
C LEU A 5 6.38 -7.13 2.03
N PRO A 6 6.73 -8.42 2.09
CA PRO A 6 5.95 -9.48 1.48
C PRO A 6 4.49 -9.45 1.90
N PHE A 7 3.60 -9.61 0.94
CA PHE A 7 2.16 -9.67 1.19
C PHE A 7 1.75 -11.06 1.68
N LYS A 8 0.72 -11.10 2.54
CA LYS A 8 0.12 -12.37 2.99
C LYS A 8 -0.84 -12.88 1.91
N PRO A 9 -0.55 -14.03 1.26
CA PRO A 9 -1.35 -14.49 0.12
C PRO A 9 -2.82 -14.73 0.43
N ASN A 10 -3.15 -15.14 1.66
CA ASN A 10 -4.53 -15.41 2.09
C ASN A 10 -5.44 -14.17 2.04
N LEU A 11 -4.88 -12.96 2.00
CA LEU A 11 -5.67 -11.72 1.86
C LEU A 11 -6.28 -11.55 0.47
N PHE A 12 -5.79 -12.29 -0.54
CA PHE A 12 -6.30 -12.24 -1.92
C PHE A 12 -7.39 -13.28 -2.20
N GLU A 13 -7.59 -14.26 -1.29
CA GLU A 13 -8.50 -15.39 -1.49
C GLU A 13 -9.94 -14.95 -1.78
N SER A 14 -10.44 -13.97 -1.04
CA SER A 14 -11.82 -13.48 -1.19
C SER A 14 -12.05 -12.83 -2.55
N ALA A 15 -11.09 -12.04 -3.03
CA ALA A 15 -11.17 -11.39 -4.33
C ALA A 15 -11.10 -12.40 -5.48
N LEU A 16 -10.24 -13.41 -5.37
CA LEU A 16 -10.13 -14.49 -6.34
C LEU A 16 -11.40 -15.35 -6.37
N ALA A 17 -11.94 -15.73 -5.20
CA ALA A 17 -13.19 -16.48 -5.11
C ALA A 17 -14.39 -15.69 -5.70
N ALA A 18 -14.41 -14.38 -5.50
CA ALA A 18 -15.41 -13.48 -6.07
C ALA A 18 -15.17 -13.13 -7.54
N LYS A 19 -14.04 -13.55 -8.13
CA LYS A 19 -13.63 -13.22 -9.50
C LYS A 19 -13.67 -11.72 -9.80
N CYS A 20 -13.26 -10.90 -8.83
CA CYS A 20 -13.23 -9.45 -8.99
C CYS A 20 -11.81 -8.93 -9.28
N PRO A 21 -11.68 -7.82 -10.02
CA PRO A 21 -10.38 -7.20 -10.25
C PRO A 21 -9.69 -6.81 -8.94
N ILE A 22 -8.38 -7.02 -8.88
CA ILE A 22 -7.54 -6.67 -7.74
C ILE A 22 -6.67 -5.49 -8.16
N TYR A 23 -6.88 -4.33 -7.55
CA TYR A 23 -6.12 -3.11 -7.84
C TYR A 23 -4.98 -2.93 -6.83
N PRO A 24 -3.71 -3.06 -7.24
CA PRO A 24 -2.59 -2.68 -6.39
C PRO A 24 -2.53 -1.15 -6.27
N LEU A 25 -2.41 -0.65 -5.04
CA LEU A 25 -2.31 0.77 -4.72
C LEU A 25 -1.02 1.03 -3.96
N SER A 26 -0.28 2.07 -4.32
CA SER A 26 0.79 2.57 -3.48
C SER A 26 0.40 3.90 -2.82
N ILE A 27 0.83 4.07 -1.58
CA ILE A 27 0.61 5.29 -0.80
C ILE A 27 1.98 5.82 -0.38
N ARG A 28 2.25 7.07 -0.72
CA ARG A 28 3.47 7.80 -0.35
C ARG A 28 3.13 9.07 0.38
N TYR A 29 3.95 9.40 1.37
CA TYR A 29 3.84 10.61 2.15
C TYR A 29 5.02 11.51 1.83
N ILE A 30 4.74 12.75 1.44
CA ILE A 30 5.75 13.69 0.95
C ILE A 30 5.56 15.01 1.68
N SER A 31 6.66 15.63 2.11
CA SER A 31 6.62 17.00 2.59
C SER A 31 6.53 17.94 1.40
N ARG A 32 5.47 18.75 1.33
CA ARG A 32 5.32 19.80 0.32
C ARG A 32 6.48 20.79 0.30
N ARG A 33 7.12 21.02 1.46
CA ARG A 33 8.21 21.98 1.62
C ARG A 33 9.51 21.49 1.00
N THR A 34 9.85 20.21 1.16
CA THR A 34 11.13 19.65 0.72
C THR A 34 11.00 18.82 -0.55
N GLY A 35 9.78 18.38 -0.92
CA GLY A 35 9.55 17.39 -1.96
C GLY A 35 10.03 15.98 -1.60
N LEU A 36 10.60 15.80 -0.40
CA LEU A 36 11.11 14.53 0.07
C LEU A 36 10.03 13.77 0.85
N ARG A 37 10.26 12.47 0.98
CA ARG A 37 9.42 11.61 1.80
C ARG A 37 9.29 12.15 3.23
N SER A 38 8.07 12.15 3.75
CA SER A 38 7.76 12.48 5.14
C SER A 38 7.51 11.21 5.95
N ASP A 39 7.98 11.20 7.19
CA ASP A 39 7.73 10.18 8.21
C ASP A 39 6.77 10.67 9.30
N SER A 40 6.23 11.89 9.18
CA SER A 40 5.21 12.43 10.09
C SER A 40 4.05 11.45 10.39
N PRO A 41 3.49 10.71 9.40
CA PRO A 41 2.44 9.71 9.65
C PRO A 41 2.95 8.31 10.06
N ALA A 42 4.25 8.14 10.35
CA ALA A 42 4.78 6.84 10.74
C ALA A 42 4.33 6.47 12.17
N PHE A 43 3.59 5.38 12.29
CA PHE A 43 3.21 4.78 13.57
C PHE A 43 4.14 3.59 13.89
N ILE A 44 5.16 3.84 14.70
CA ILE A 44 6.28 2.90 14.92
C ILE A 44 6.73 2.88 16.39
N GLY A 45 7.32 1.76 16.82
CA GLY A 45 7.82 1.59 18.18
C GLY A 45 6.71 1.65 19.22
N ASP A 46 6.97 2.37 20.32
CA ASP A 46 6.05 2.54 21.44
C ASP A 46 5.11 3.75 21.29
N MET A 47 4.99 4.29 20.07
CA MET A 47 4.16 5.46 19.79
C MET A 47 2.69 5.20 20.15
N GLY A 48 2.07 6.15 20.85
CA GLY A 48 0.64 6.12 21.14
C GLY A 48 -0.22 6.66 19.99
N LEU A 49 -1.49 6.24 19.91
CA LEU A 49 -2.40 6.69 18.86
C LEU A 49 -2.57 8.23 18.83
N LEU A 50 -2.77 8.86 20.00
CA LEU A 50 -2.93 10.32 20.09
C LEU A 50 -1.66 11.06 19.69
N GLU A 51 -0.49 10.51 20.01
CA GLU A 51 0.80 11.07 19.57
C GLU A 51 0.92 11.03 18.04
N SER A 52 0.59 9.89 17.43
CA SER A 52 0.60 9.72 15.98
C SER A 52 -0.33 10.71 15.26
N MET A 53 -1.58 10.83 15.74
CA MET A 53 -2.54 11.78 15.18
C MET A 53 -2.04 13.22 15.31
N SER A 54 -1.46 13.56 16.46
CA SER A 54 -0.90 14.90 16.71
C SER A 54 0.23 15.24 15.75
N ARG A 55 1.15 14.30 15.44
CA ARG A 55 2.22 14.50 14.45
C ARG A 55 1.67 14.82 13.06
N VAL A 56 0.64 14.09 12.63
CA VAL A 56 -0.01 14.31 11.34
C VAL A 56 -0.69 15.69 11.29
N ILE A 57 -1.44 16.05 12.32
CA ILE A 57 -2.14 17.35 12.40
C ILE A 57 -1.15 18.53 12.39
N GLN A 58 0.02 18.35 13.00
CA GLN A 58 1.06 19.38 13.07
C GLN A 58 1.94 19.50 11.81
N ASP A 59 1.76 18.65 10.79
CA ASP A 59 2.45 18.75 9.49
C ASP A 59 1.47 19.23 8.39
N PRO A 60 1.16 20.55 8.32
CA PRO A 60 0.24 21.09 7.32
C PRO A 60 0.79 20.98 5.88
N GLY A 61 2.07 20.65 5.73
CA GLY A 61 2.71 20.39 4.44
C GLY A 61 2.67 18.92 4.03
N LEU A 62 2.05 18.03 4.79
CA LEU A 62 1.97 16.61 4.45
C LEU A 62 1.09 16.39 3.21
N VAL A 63 1.68 15.80 2.18
CA VAL A 63 0.99 15.40 0.95
C VAL A 63 0.94 13.89 0.90
N VAL A 64 -0.26 13.36 0.69
CA VAL A 64 -0.48 11.94 0.40
C VAL A 64 -0.58 11.77 -1.11
N GLN A 65 0.31 10.97 -1.69
CA GLN A 65 0.21 10.52 -3.08
C GLN A 65 -0.32 9.10 -3.09
N VAL A 66 -1.36 8.88 -3.89
CA VAL A 66 -1.97 7.56 -4.10
C VAL A 66 -1.84 7.20 -5.57
N HIS A 67 -1.17 6.09 -5.87
CA HIS A 67 -0.95 5.64 -7.23
C HIS A 67 -1.74 4.36 -7.46
N PHE A 68 -2.65 4.40 -8.43
CA PHE A 68 -3.37 3.24 -8.91
C PHE A 68 -2.52 2.52 -9.95
N LEU A 69 -2.32 1.22 -9.77
CA LEU A 69 -1.53 0.40 -10.67
C LEU A 69 -2.44 -0.48 -11.53
N MET A 70 -1.84 -1.10 -12.54
CA MET A 70 -2.56 -2.03 -13.41
C MET A 70 -3.22 -3.12 -12.55
N PRO A 71 -4.53 -3.37 -12.75
CA PRO A 71 -5.22 -4.39 -11.99
C PRO A 71 -4.73 -5.79 -12.41
N TYR A 72 -4.82 -6.72 -11.46
CA TYR A 72 -4.88 -8.14 -11.78
C TYR A 72 -6.34 -8.52 -11.99
N ASP A 73 -6.69 -8.97 -13.19
CA ASP A 73 -8.00 -9.51 -13.51
C ASP A 73 -7.98 -11.03 -13.37
N PRO A 74 -8.69 -11.62 -12.39
CA PRO A 74 -8.77 -13.07 -12.27
C PRO A 74 -9.42 -13.68 -13.53
N PRO A 75 -8.92 -14.82 -14.03
CA PRO A 75 -9.49 -15.47 -15.19
C PRO A 75 -10.91 -15.97 -14.88
N ILE A 76 -11.80 -15.88 -15.87
CA ILE A 76 -13.18 -16.38 -15.75
C ILE A 76 -13.18 -17.91 -15.61
N LEU A 77 -12.26 -18.59 -16.29
CA LEU A 77 -12.05 -20.03 -16.31
C LEU A 77 -10.63 -20.35 -15.82
N GLY A 78 -10.50 -21.32 -14.91
CA GLY A 78 -9.24 -21.67 -14.28
C GLY A 78 -9.02 -20.98 -12.93
N ASP A 79 -8.01 -21.44 -12.18
CA ASP A 79 -7.68 -20.93 -10.85
C ASP A 79 -6.47 -20.02 -10.89
N SER A 80 -6.55 -18.89 -10.18
CA SER A 80 -5.40 -18.05 -9.87
C SER A 80 -4.70 -18.55 -8.62
N ASP A 81 -3.37 -18.67 -8.65
CA ASP A 81 -2.60 -18.89 -7.44
C ASP A 81 -2.47 -17.58 -6.65
N ARG A 82 -3.14 -17.51 -5.49
CA ARG A 82 -3.05 -16.39 -4.55
C ARG A 82 -1.63 -15.95 -4.21
N LYS A 83 -0.64 -16.87 -4.23
CA LYS A 83 0.77 -16.52 -4.00
C LYS A 83 1.34 -15.70 -5.15
N GLN A 84 1.01 -16.06 -6.39
CA GLN A 84 1.43 -15.33 -7.58
C GLN A 84 0.80 -13.94 -7.61
N VAL A 85 -0.49 -13.84 -7.27
CA VAL A 85 -1.20 -12.57 -7.21
C VAL A 85 -0.62 -11.65 -6.13
N ALA A 86 -0.29 -12.21 -4.96
CA ALA A 86 0.37 -11.47 -3.89
C ALA A 86 1.76 -10.95 -4.31
N ALA A 87 2.56 -11.78 -5.00
CA ALA A 87 3.87 -11.38 -5.53
C ALA A 87 3.72 -10.27 -6.58
N TYR A 88 2.83 -10.44 -7.56
CA TYR A 88 2.52 -9.44 -8.58
C TYR A 88 2.17 -8.08 -7.97
N CYS A 89 1.25 -8.06 -6.99
CA CYS A 89 0.84 -6.82 -6.33
C CYS A 89 1.99 -6.18 -5.55
N GLN A 90 2.75 -6.99 -4.81
CA GLN A 90 3.87 -6.51 -4.00
C GLN A 90 4.98 -5.91 -4.86
N GLU A 91 5.37 -6.60 -5.94
CA GLU A 91 6.39 -6.14 -6.90
C GLU A 91 5.94 -4.87 -7.61
N SER A 92 4.70 -4.82 -8.08
CA SER A 92 4.15 -3.64 -8.74
C SER A 92 4.15 -2.42 -7.83
N ILE A 93 3.78 -2.58 -6.56
CA ILE A 93 3.80 -1.48 -5.58
C ILE A 93 5.25 -1.09 -5.23
N ALA A 94 6.17 -2.05 -5.11
CA ALA A 94 7.57 -1.77 -4.78
C ALA A 94 8.28 -0.92 -5.84
N GLN A 95 7.89 -1.03 -7.11
CA GLN A 95 8.43 -0.24 -8.21
C GLN A 95 8.00 1.24 -8.20
N THR A 96 7.09 1.63 -7.31
CA THR A 96 6.56 3.02 -7.21
C THR A 96 7.18 3.85 -6.09
N LEU A 97 7.99 3.22 -5.24
CA LEU A 97 8.61 3.85 -4.06
C LEU A 97 9.71 4.84 -4.43
#